data_AF-A0A2N1N0K3-F1
#
_entry.id   AF-A0A2N1N0K3-F1
#
_cell.length_a   1.000
_cell.length_b   1.000
_cell.length_c   1.000
_cell.angle_alpha   90.00
_cell.angle_beta   90.00
_cell.angle_gamma   90.00
#
_symmetry.space_group_name_H-M   'P 1'
#
loop_
_entity.id
_entity.type
_entity.pdbx_description
1 polymer ?
#
loop_
_entity_poly.entity_id
_entity_poly.type
_entity_poly.pdbx_seq_one_letter_code
_entity_poly.pdbx_strand_id
1 'polypeptide(L)'
;MEIELFYMLPWQRNNKKWFPDWIYYDIPVTEARKLINAIDNEQTVFNYPPFISEKLRNLVVLTNDNNKLVENKIDQTKEELKQQMDKLTQQMDKLNQQMELLLKRN
;
A
#
# COMPACT_ATOMS: atom_id res chain seq x y z
N MET A 1 -37.37 -11.60 0.01
CA MET A 1 -38.38 -10.60 0.41
C MET A 1 -37.63 -9.31 0.66
N GLU A 2 -37.57 -8.44 -0.35
CA GLU A 2 -36.95 -7.13 -0.24
C GLU A 2 -37.93 -6.21 0.46
N ILE A 3 -37.57 -5.74 1.65
CA ILE A 3 -38.38 -4.76 2.37
C ILE A 3 -37.98 -3.40 1.79
N GLU A 4 -38.72 -2.93 0.78
CA GLU A 4 -38.54 -1.58 0.26
C GLU A 4 -38.86 -0.58 1.39
N LEU A 5 -37.81 -0.02 1.99
CA LEU A 5 -37.84 0.99 3.07
C LEU A 5 -38.85 2.11 2.81
N PHE A 6 -39.08 2.42 1.54
CA PHE A 6 -40.04 3.40 1.06
C PHE A 6 -41.48 3.14 1.52
N TYR A 7 -41.90 1.86 1.62
CA TYR A 7 -43.27 1.50 2.00
C TYR A 7 -43.48 1.30 3.50
N MET A 8 -42.44 1.47 4.33
CA MET A 8 -42.59 1.39 5.78
C MET A 8 -43.20 2.65 6.39
N LEU A 9 -44.11 2.47 7.35
CA LEU A 9 -44.70 3.56 8.10
C LEU A 9 -43.68 4.14 9.11
N PRO A 10 -43.77 5.43 9.50
CA PRO A 10 -42.75 6.09 10.32
C PRO A 10 -42.39 5.36 11.62
N TRP A 11 -43.37 4.76 12.31
CA TRP A 11 -43.09 4.02 13.55
C TRP A 11 -42.37 2.68 13.31
N GLN A 12 -42.56 2.07 12.12
CA GLN A 12 -41.85 0.84 11.73
C GLN A 12 -40.40 1.15 11.40
N ARG A 13 -40.15 2.29 10.74
CA ARG A 13 -38.78 2.79 10.47
C ARG A 13 -38.01 3.10 11.76
N ASN A 14 -38.73 3.56 12.79
CA ASN A 14 -38.15 3.85 14.10
C ASN A 14 -37.99 2.59 14.98
N ASN A 15 -38.35 1.40 14.48
CA ASN A 15 -38.23 0.17 15.24
C ASN A 15 -36.76 -0.28 15.33
N LYS A 16 -36.15 -0.06 16.50
CA LYS A 16 -34.74 -0.39 16.78
C LYS A 16 -34.41 -1.89 16.69
N LYS A 17 -35.41 -2.77 16.72
CA LYS A 17 -35.22 -4.21 16.49
C LYS A 17 -34.84 -4.50 15.03
N TRP A 18 -35.38 -3.71 14.09
CA TRP A 18 -35.17 -3.89 12.66
C TRP A 18 -34.14 -2.91 12.10
N PHE A 19 -34.05 -1.70 12.69
CA PHE A 19 -33.11 -0.65 12.31
C PHE A 19 -32.29 -0.22 13.53
N PRO A 20 -31.30 -1.02 13.93
CA PRO A 20 -30.41 -0.64 15.02
C PRO A 20 -29.55 0.55 14.61
N ASP A 21 -29.22 1.40 15.58
CA ASP A 21 -28.33 2.54 15.36
C ASP A 21 -26.87 2.10 15.13
N TRP A 22 -26.49 0.93 15.65
CA TRP A 22 -25.13 0.39 15.63
C TRP A 22 -25.21 -1.08 15.22
N ILE A 23 -24.35 -1.50 14.30
CA ILE A 23 -24.21 -2.91 13.94
C ILE A 23 -22.76 -3.33 14.18
N TYR A 24 -22.60 -4.38 14.97
CA TYR A 24 -21.30 -4.93 15.30
C TYR A 24 -21.01 -6.12 14.38
N TYR A 25 -19.85 -6.08 13.72
CA TYR A 25 -19.36 -7.15 12.86
C TYR A 25 -17.88 -7.37 13.10
N ASP A 26 -17.48 -8.63 13.10
CA ASP A 26 -16.07 -9.01 13.03
C ASP A 26 -15.66 -9.11 11.57
N ILE A 27 -14.61 -8.39 11.19
CA ILE A 27 -14.05 -8.42 9.83
C ILE A 27 -12.52 -8.46 9.93
N PRO A 28 -11.83 -9.32 9.17
CA PRO A 28 -10.38 -9.30 9.14
C PRO A 28 -9.87 -7.96 8.58
N VAL A 29 -8.94 -7.34 9.30
CA VAL A 29 -8.35 -6.03 8.97
C VAL A 29 -7.75 -6.01 7.56
N THR A 30 -7.22 -7.13 7.10
CA THR A 30 -6.63 -7.29 5.76
C THR A 30 -7.65 -7.15 4.64
N GLU A 31 -8.84 -7.71 4.80
CA GLU A 31 -9.92 -7.60 3.81
C GLU A 31 -10.53 -6.21 3.82
N ALA A 32 -10.78 -5.65 5.01
CA ALA A 32 -11.22 -4.27 5.17
C ALA A 32 -10.26 -3.30 4.45
N ARG A 33 -8.93 -3.51 4.60
CA ARG A 33 -7.91 -2.71 3.90
C ARG A 33 -8.00 -2.82 2.39
N LYS A 34 -8.09 -4.05 1.86
CA LYS A 34 -8.19 -4.28 0.41
C LYS A 34 -9.42 -3.58 -0.16
N LEU A 35 -10.54 -3.66 0.53
CA LEU A 35 -11.79 -3.02 0.11
C LEU A 35 -11.69 -1.49 0.15
N ILE A 36 -11.18 -0.91 1.25
CA ILE A 36 -10.97 0.54 1.36
C ILE A 36 -10.05 1.04 0.24
N ASN A 37 -8.94 0.34 -0.01
CA ASN A 37 -8.02 0.69 -1.09
C ASN A 37 -8.68 0.58 -2.47
N ALA A 38 -9.52 -0.43 -2.71
CA ALA A 38 -10.22 -0.58 -3.98
C ALA A 38 -11.23 0.56 -4.20
N ILE A 39 -11.92 1.00 -3.13
CA ILE A 39 -12.84 2.14 -3.16
C ILE A 39 -12.08 3.44 -3.47
N ASP A 40 -10.97 3.69 -2.76
CA ASP A 40 -10.17 4.90 -2.93
C ASP A 40 -9.55 5.03 -4.32
N ASN A 41 -9.24 3.90 -4.97
CA ASN A 41 -8.68 3.87 -6.32
C ASN A 41 -9.76 3.75 -7.41
N GLU A 42 -11.04 3.95 -7.08
CA GLU A 42 -12.18 3.87 -8.02
C GLU A 42 -12.28 2.52 -8.77
N GLN A 43 -11.75 1.44 -8.17
CA GLN A 43 -11.75 0.10 -8.77
C GLN A 43 -13.04 -0.68 -8.47
N THR A 44 -14.00 -0.05 -7.78
CA THR A 44 -15.26 -0.69 -7.34
C THR A 44 -16.46 -0.05 -8.01
N VAL A 45 -17.43 -0.87 -8.42
CA VAL A 45 -18.68 -0.41 -9.05
C VAL A 45 -19.77 -0.30 -7.98
N PHE A 46 -19.69 0.72 -7.13
CA PHE A 46 -20.78 1.06 -6.20
C PHE A 46 -21.69 2.10 -6.84
N ASN A 47 -22.99 1.81 -6.93
CA ASN A 47 -23.99 2.82 -7.33
C ASN A 47 -24.08 3.97 -6.32
N TYR A 48 -23.81 3.68 -5.04
CA TYR A 48 -23.71 4.64 -3.96
C TYR A 48 -22.42 4.35 -3.17
N PRO A 49 -21.35 5.13 -3.37
CA PRO A 49 -20.10 4.87 -2.67
C PRO A 49 -20.29 5.02 -1.16
N PRO A 50 -19.75 4.10 -0.35
CA PRO A 50 -19.89 4.17 1.10
C PRO A 50 -19.06 5.33 1.67
N PHE A 51 -19.54 5.92 2.75
CA PHE A 51 -18.74 6.86 3.54
C PHE A 51 -17.80 6.09 4.48
N ILE A 52 -16.50 6.35 4.37
CA ILE A 52 -15.46 5.74 5.20
C ILE A 52 -14.84 6.82 6.08
N SER A 53 -15.06 6.70 7.40
CA SER A 53 -14.51 7.67 8.36
C SER A 53 -12.99 7.69 8.36
N GLU A 54 -12.39 8.88 8.57
CA GLU A 54 -10.95 9.05 8.71
C GLU A 54 -10.36 8.20 9.85
N LYS A 55 -11.11 8.05 10.95
CA LYS A 55 -10.73 7.19 12.08
C LYS A 55 -10.54 5.73 11.64
N LEU A 56 -11.43 5.18 10.82
CA LEU A 56 -11.30 3.81 10.30
C LEU A 56 -10.10 3.69 9.36
N ARG A 57 -9.85 4.70 8.52
CA ARG A 57 -8.67 4.75 7.64
C ARG A 57 -7.40 4.67 8.46
N ASN A 58 -7.26 5.51 9.48
CA ASN A 58 -6.09 5.52 10.36
C ASN A 58 -5.89 4.19 11.12
N LEU A 59 -6.99 3.54 11.52
CA LEU A 59 -6.94 2.22 12.18
C LEU A 59 -6.53 1.10 11.21
N VAL A 60 -7.07 1.08 10.00
CA VAL A 60 -6.79 0.01 9.02
C VAL A 60 -5.42 0.19 8.36
N VAL A 61 -4.89 1.42 8.32
CA VAL A 61 -3.56 1.76 7.81
C VAL A 61 -2.41 1.17 8.65
N LEU A 62 -2.70 0.46 9.76
CA LEU A 62 -1.75 -0.28 10.60
C LEU A 62 -0.39 -0.50 9.93
N THR A 63 0.49 0.43 10.33
CA THR A 63 1.94 0.52 10.20
C THR A 63 2.51 0.68 8.78
N ASN A 64 2.70 1.95 8.41
CA ASN A 64 3.77 2.41 7.50
C ASN A 64 5.18 1.95 7.95
N ASP A 65 5.33 1.26 9.08
CA ASP A 65 6.60 0.69 9.56
C ASP A 65 7.18 -0.33 8.58
N ASN A 66 6.34 -1.04 7.83
CA ASN A 66 6.79 -1.87 6.72
C ASN A 66 7.36 -1.01 5.58
N ASN A 67 6.77 0.15 5.29
CA ASN A 67 7.30 1.07 4.28
C ASN A 67 8.62 1.69 4.71
N LYS A 68 8.76 2.06 5.99
CA LYS A 68 10.03 2.60 6.54
C LYS A 68 11.15 1.55 6.55
N LEU A 69 10.81 0.29 6.86
CA LEU A 69 11.75 -0.85 6.76
C LEU A 69 12.14 -1.13 5.31
N VAL A 70 11.18 -1.02 4.37
CA VAL A 70 11.43 -1.19 2.93
C VAL A 70 12.29 -0.04 2.40
N GLU A 71 12.02 1.21 2.76
CA GLU A 71 12.83 2.38 2.40
C GLU A 71 14.27 2.24 2.89
N ASN A 72 14.48 1.88 4.16
CA ASN A 72 15.82 1.67 4.70
C ASN A 72 16.58 0.54 3.97
N LYS A 73 15.90 -0.54 3.59
CA LYS A 73 16.51 -1.64 2.82
C LYS A 73 16.86 -1.21 1.39
N ILE A 74 16.01 -0.40 0.76
CA ILE A 74 16.26 0.17 -0.57
C ILE A 74 17.47 1.10 -0.54
N ASP A 75 17.58 1.96 0.45
CA ASP A 75 18.72 2.86 0.61
C ASP A 75 20.03 2.10 0.86
N GLN A 76 20.01 1.05 1.68
CA GLN A 76 21.16 0.16 1.89
C GLN A 76 21.59 -0.53 0.60
N THR A 77 20.66 -1.12 -0.16
CA THR A 77 21.00 -1.79 -1.42
C THR A 77 21.51 -0.82 -2.47
N LYS A 78 21.01 0.43 -2.50
CA LYS A 78 21.49 1.47 -3.41
C LYS A 78 22.93 1.87 -3.11
N GLU A 79 23.29 2.00 -1.83
CA GLU A 79 24.65 2.34 -1.42
C GLU A 79 25.64 1.18 -1.71
N GLU A 80 25.24 -0.07 -1.47
CA GLU A 80 26.04 -1.25 -1.83
C GLU A 80 26.29 -1.35 -3.34
N LEU A 81 25.26 -1.11 -4.16
CA LEU A 81 25.40 -1.08 -5.62
C LEU A 81 26.36 0.01 -6.10
N LYS A 82 26.30 1.20 -5.48
CA LYS A 82 27.20 2.30 -5.80
C LYS A 82 28.66 1.95 -5.50
N GLN A 83 28.93 1.35 -4.33
CA GLN A 83 30.26 0.90 -3.96
C GLN A 83 30.80 -0.19 -4.90
N GLN A 84 29.94 -1.11 -5.34
CA GLN A 84 30.32 -2.13 -6.32
C GLN A 84 30.67 -1.51 -7.67
N MET A 85 29.90 -0.52 -8.14
CA MET A 85 30.19 0.22 -9.38
C MET A 85 31.52 0.98 -9.31
N ASP A 86 31.79 1.67 -8.21
CA ASP A 86 33.04 2.41 -8.03
C ASP A 86 34.25 1.47 -8.06
N LYS A 87 34.13 0.30 -7.43
CA LYS A 87 35.18 -0.72 -7.42
C LYS A 87 35.41 -1.33 -8.81
N LEU A 88 34.34 -1.61 -9.55
CA LEU A 88 34.42 -2.06 -10.95
C LEU A 88 35.12 -1.03 -11.84
N THR A 89 34.78 0.24 -11.68
CA THR A 89 35.38 1.34 -12.45
C THR A 89 36.89 1.43 -12.19
N GLN A 90 37.30 1.35 -10.93
CA GLN A 90 38.74 1.33 -10.57
C GLN A 90 39.48 0.11 -11.12
N GLN A 91 38.83 -1.06 -11.20
CA GLN A 91 39.42 -2.26 -11.81
C GLN A 91 39.59 -2.08 -13.32
N MET A 92 38.61 -1.47 -13.99
CA MET A 92 38.66 -1.14 -15.41
C MET A 92 39.82 -0.19 -15.72
N ASP A 93 40.01 0.85 -14.91
CA ASP A 93 41.09 1.81 -15.08
C ASP A 93 42.47 1.17 -14.93
N LYS A 94 42.65 0.30 -13.92
CA LYS A 94 43.89 -0.46 -13.74
C LYS A 94 44.17 -1.38 -14.91
N LEU A 95 43.14 -2.05 -15.44
CA LEU A 95 43.28 -2.94 -16.60
C LEU A 95 43.70 -2.14 -17.85
N ASN A 96 43.09 -0.98 -18.09
CA ASN A 96 43.43 -0.09 -19.19
C ASN A 96 44.89 0.39 -19.10
N GLN A 97 45.34 0.80 -17.90
CA GLN A 97 46.73 1.19 -17.67
C GLN A 97 47.71 0.04 -17.95
N GLN A 98 47.37 -1.19 -17.54
CA GLN A 98 48.18 -2.37 -17.83
C GLN A 98 48.26 -2.65 -19.34
N MET A 99 47.14 -2.53 -20.07
CA MET A 99 47.13 -2.69 -21.53
C MET A 99 48.00 -1.65 -22.24
N GLU A 100 47.93 -0.37 -21.83
CA GLU A 100 48.81 0.66 -22.39
C GLU A 100 50.30 0.35 -22.20
N LEU A 101 50.69 -0.14 -21.03
CA LEU A 101 52.08 -0.49 -20.75
C LEU A 101 52.57 -1.65 -21.63
N LEU A 102 51.71 -2.61 -21.94
CA LEU A 102 52.02 -3.71 -22.85
C LEU A 102 52.16 -3.23 -24.30
N LEU A 103 51.31 -2.31 -24.74
CA LEU A 103 51.35 -1.74 -26.10
C LEU A 103 52.59 -0.86 -26.33
N LYS A 104 53.06 -0.13 -25.31
CA LYS A 104 54.26 0.73 -25.40
C LYS A 104 55.59 -0.06 -25.38
N ARG A 105 55.56 -1.36 -25.09
CA ARG A 105 56.75 -2.21 -24.96
C ARG A 105 57.10 -2.99 -26.25
N ASN A 106 56.19 -3.03 -27.22
CA ASN A 106 56.40 -3.55 -28.59
C ASN A 106 56.72 -2.40 -29.55
#